data_AF-A0A0C5XLD1-F1
#
_entry.id   AF-A0A0C5XLD1-F1
#
_cell.length_a   1.000
_cell.length_b   1.000
_cell.length_c   1.000
_cell.angle_alpha   90.00
_cell.angle_beta   90.00
_cell.angle_gamma   90.00
#
_symmetry.space_group_name_H-M   'P 1'
#
loop_
_entity.id
_entity.type
_entity.pdbx_description
1 polymer ?
#
loop_
_entity_poly.entity_id
_entity_poly.type
_entity_poly.pdbx_seq_one_letter_code
_entity_poly.pdbx_strand_id
1 'polypeptide(L)'
;MTAITATDRAGVRPYRVDISRGTNVSRVSSEWFSRPQDERYLSLGDLYHSVRTRADRATTRIVESRNVRVEARSDEPERLSLMMPGDDAPIAPTNWSFGQLCSLVGAPAAYLRQLPAALAGINLQHGLISHSGEHVKLLQTSDGRSELRAVTGPDYGRIWDHELVAAVMKIAGNGTGDTRWKVPGVLDWSAMTYNPMVDITHDTTTLYASDRDVFLFLVDDLHPIEAGRLPNGESDLYFRGFYTWNSEVGSKSLGIATFYLRAVCQNRNLWGVENFQEINIRHSKFAANRFAHEAAPALEHFAQSSPRSFIDGIAAARTKIVARKDEDRETFLRKEGFSKAETGKIIATVLAEEGHPPASVYDFVQGITAVARSRPHQDGRLDLESKARKLMERAC
;
A
#
# COMPACT_ATOMS: atom_id res chain seq x y z
N MET A 1 -7.75 26.10 -4.98
CA MET A 1 -7.36 24.91 -5.77
C MET A 1 -7.96 25.11 -7.14
N THR A 2 -7.13 25.31 -8.17
CA THR A 2 -7.61 25.51 -9.54
C THR A 2 -7.67 24.15 -10.22
N ALA A 3 -8.85 23.75 -10.71
CA ALA A 3 -9.01 22.52 -11.48
C ALA A 3 -8.18 22.59 -12.76
N ILE A 4 -7.55 21.49 -13.16
CA ILE A 4 -6.79 21.40 -14.41
C ILE A 4 -7.79 21.42 -15.55
N THR A 5 -7.72 22.43 -16.41
CA THR A 5 -8.62 22.54 -17.57
C THR A 5 -8.21 21.53 -18.66
N ALA A 6 -9.14 21.16 -19.54
CA ALA A 6 -8.82 20.31 -20.70
C ALA A 6 -7.70 20.92 -21.59
N THR A 7 -7.54 22.24 -21.55
CA THR A 7 -6.50 22.98 -22.26
C THR A 7 -5.12 22.84 -21.59
N ASP A 8 -5.06 22.76 -20.27
CA ASP A 8 -3.81 22.49 -19.53
C ASP A 8 -3.29 21.07 -19.81
N ARG A 9 -4.19 20.11 -20.01
CA ARG A 9 -3.87 18.71 -20.36
C ARG A 9 -3.13 18.57 -21.69
N ALA A 10 -3.39 19.45 -22.65
CA ALA A 10 -2.82 19.38 -24.00
C ALA A 10 -1.38 19.91 -24.11
N GLY A 11 -0.87 20.58 -23.07
CA GLY A 11 0.46 21.21 -23.07
C GLY A 11 1.54 20.51 -22.24
N VAL A 12 1.19 19.49 -21.45
CA VAL A 12 2.14 18.82 -20.54
C VAL A 12 3.04 17.88 -21.33
N ARG A 13 4.34 18.18 -21.35
CA ARG A 13 5.35 17.34 -22.01
C ARG A 13 5.81 16.23 -21.07
N PRO A 14 6.19 15.05 -21.58
CA PRO A 14 6.84 14.01 -20.79
C PRO A 14 8.11 14.52 -20.11
N TYR A 15 8.36 14.06 -18.89
CA TYR A 15 9.54 14.44 -18.11
C TYR A 15 10.67 13.45 -18.32
N ARG A 16 11.89 13.92 -18.58
CA ARG A 16 13.10 13.08 -18.47
C ARG A 16 13.31 12.68 -17.00
N VAL A 17 13.52 11.39 -16.75
CA VAL A 17 13.68 10.85 -15.38
C VAL A 17 14.80 9.81 -15.31
N ASP A 18 15.49 9.75 -14.17
CA ASP A 18 16.53 8.76 -13.90
C ASP A 18 16.07 7.76 -12.82
N ILE A 19 15.57 6.61 -13.25
CA ILE A 19 15.06 5.55 -12.36
C ILE A 19 16.16 4.67 -11.75
N SER A 20 17.43 4.90 -12.11
CA SER A 20 18.54 4.15 -11.51
C SER A 20 18.76 4.55 -10.05
N ARG A 21 18.26 5.70 -9.64
CA ARG A 21 18.42 6.27 -8.30
C ARG A 21 17.26 5.89 -7.39
N GLY A 22 17.53 5.84 -6.09
CA GLY A 22 16.54 5.58 -5.04
C GLY A 22 16.05 4.13 -5.01
N THR A 23 14.96 3.88 -4.27
CA THR A 23 14.47 2.52 -4.03
C THR A 23 13.31 2.13 -4.96
N ASN A 24 13.14 0.82 -5.16
CA ASN A 24 12.04 0.25 -5.93
C ASN A 24 10.97 -0.32 -5.00
N VAL A 25 9.74 0.20 -5.10
CA VAL A 25 8.61 -0.25 -4.28
C VAL A 25 7.56 -0.90 -5.16
N SER A 26 7.38 -2.20 -4.97
CA SER A 26 6.47 -3.04 -5.77
C SER A 26 5.07 -3.16 -5.18
N ARG A 27 4.75 -2.46 -4.08
CA ARG A 27 3.47 -2.63 -3.39
C ARG A 27 2.27 -2.36 -4.30
N VAL A 28 2.29 -1.25 -5.05
CA VAL A 28 1.20 -0.89 -5.98
C VAL A 28 1.13 -1.88 -7.16
N SER A 29 2.29 -2.39 -7.61
CA SER A 29 2.39 -3.43 -8.63
C SER A 29 1.77 -4.76 -8.19
N SER A 30 2.02 -5.17 -6.95
CA SER A 30 1.41 -6.39 -6.38
C SER A 30 -0.10 -6.28 -6.30
N GLU A 31 -0.62 -5.12 -5.88
CA GLU A 31 -2.05 -4.86 -5.89
C GLU A 31 -2.58 -4.89 -7.33
N TRP A 32 -1.99 -4.16 -8.28
CA TRP A 32 -2.39 -4.20 -9.68
C TRP A 32 -2.46 -5.63 -10.27
N PHE A 33 -1.44 -6.44 -10.00
CA PHE A 33 -1.36 -7.81 -10.50
C PHE A 33 -2.44 -8.73 -9.91
N SER A 34 -2.78 -8.57 -8.62
CA SER A 34 -3.74 -9.44 -7.93
C SER A 34 -5.21 -9.08 -8.16
N ARG A 35 -5.49 -7.88 -8.68
CA ARG A 35 -6.87 -7.35 -8.76
C ARG A 35 -7.51 -7.67 -10.11
N PRO A 36 -8.62 -8.42 -10.16
CA PRO A 36 -9.40 -8.60 -11.38
C PRO A 36 -10.11 -7.29 -11.78
N GLN A 37 -10.65 -7.24 -12.99
CA GLN A 37 -11.17 -6.01 -13.60
C GLN A 37 -12.32 -5.36 -12.81
N ASP A 38 -13.19 -6.17 -12.20
CA ASP A 38 -14.33 -5.78 -11.37
C ASP A 38 -13.92 -5.18 -10.01
N GLU A 39 -12.67 -5.42 -9.59
CA GLU A 39 -12.08 -4.78 -8.40
C GLU A 39 -11.34 -3.48 -8.73
N ARG A 40 -11.30 -3.04 -9.99
CA ARG A 40 -10.56 -1.85 -10.46
C ARG A 40 -11.50 -0.73 -10.84
N TYR A 41 -11.29 0.44 -10.24
CA TYR A 41 -12.17 1.61 -10.40
C TYR A 41 -11.47 2.72 -11.16
N LEU A 42 -12.22 3.51 -11.93
CA LEU A 42 -11.63 4.57 -12.79
C LEU A 42 -11.65 5.95 -12.11
N SER A 43 -12.38 6.08 -11.01
CA SER A 43 -12.46 7.30 -10.23
C SER A 43 -12.70 7.01 -8.75
N LEU A 44 -12.35 7.97 -7.88
CA LEU A 44 -12.62 7.84 -6.44
C LEU A 44 -14.13 7.86 -6.14
N GLY A 45 -14.93 8.55 -6.96
CA GLY A 45 -16.38 8.58 -6.85
C GLY A 45 -16.99 7.21 -7.09
N ASP A 46 -16.61 6.51 -8.17
CA ASP A 46 -17.10 5.15 -8.44
C ASP A 46 -16.69 4.16 -7.35
N LEU A 47 -15.42 4.25 -6.93
CA LEU A 47 -14.89 3.47 -5.82
C LEU A 47 -15.71 3.72 -4.54
N TYR A 48 -15.91 4.99 -4.18
CA TYR A 48 -16.68 5.40 -3.00
C TYR A 48 -18.10 4.86 -3.05
N HIS A 49 -18.81 5.03 -4.17
CA HIS A 49 -20.17 4.55 -4.32
C HIS A 49 -20.26 3.02 -4.12
N SER A 50 -19.31 2.26 -4.67
CA SER A 50 -19.24 0.81 -4.50
C SER A 50 -19.08 0.42 -3.02
N VAL A 51 -18.04 0.93 -2.35
CA VAL A 51 -17.77 0.57 -0.94
C VAL A 51 -18.79 1.14 0.03
N ARG A 52 -19.43 2.28 -0.31
CA ARG A 52 -20.52 2.87 0.48
C ARG A 52 -21.80 2.04 0.37
N THR A 53 -22.21 1.66 -0.84
CA THR A 53 -23.38 0.79 -1.07
C THR A 53 -23.25 -0.51 -0.28
N ARG A 54 -22.05 -1.09 -0.25
CA ARG A 54 -21.76 -2.28 0.53
C ARG A 54 -21.91 -2.07 2.03
N ALA A 55 -21.43 -0.95 2.55
CA ALA A 55 -21.55 -0.60 3.97
C ALA A 55 -23.00 -0.29 4.38
N ASP A 56 -23.78 0.37 3.52
CA ASP A 56 -25.19 0.71 3.80
C ASP A 56 -26.07 -0.55 3.91
N ARG A 57 -25.69 -1.65 3.25
CA ARG A 57 -26.35 -2.96 3.33
C ARG A 57 -25.82 -3.84 4.47
N ALA A 58 -24.85 -3.35 5.23
CA ALA A 58 -24.16 -4.13 6.23
C ALA A 58 -24.74 -3.91 7.63
N THR A 59 -24.85 -4.99 8.40
CA THR A 59 -25.23 -4.95 9.81
C THR A 59 -24.17 -5.63 10.66
N THR A 60 -23.98 -5.12 11.88
CA THR A 60 -23.05 -5.72 12.85
C THR A 60 -23.78 -6.14 14.10
N ARG A 61 -23.40 -7.29 14.65
CA ARG A 61 -23.87 -7.75 15.97
C ARG A 61 -22.77 -8.45 16.73
N ILE A 62 -22.89 -8.46 18.05
CA ILE A 62 -22.01 -9.23 18.93
C ILE A 62 -22.80 -10.42 19.46
N VAL A 63 -22.24 -11.62 19.31
CA VAL A 63 -22.84 -12.87 19.81
C VAL A 63 -21.78 -13.70 20.51
N GLU A 64 -22.19 -14.60 21.38
CA GLU A 64 -21.30 -15.63 21.91
C GLU A 64 -21.04 -16.69 20.83
N SER A 65 -19.79 -17.06 20.60
CA SER A 65 -19.38 -17.96 19.52
C SER A 65 -20.07 -19.33 19.57
N ARG A 66 -20.29 -19.89 20.76
CA ARG A 66 -21.00 -21.17 20.95
C ARG A 66 -22.47 -21.15 20.54
N ASN A 67 -23.08 -19.97 20.47
CA ASN A 67 -24.48 -19.82 20.07
C ASN A 67 -24.63 -19.72 18.55
N VAL A 68 -23.52 -19.67 17.80
CA VAL A 68 -23.52 -19.84 16.35
C VAL A 68 -23.76 -21.32 16.03
N ARG A 69 -24.88 -21.61 15.37
CA ARG A 69 -25.23 -22.96 14.94
C ARG A 69 -24.85 -23.14 13.48
N VAL A 70 -24.21 -24.26 13.16
CA VAL A 70 -23.83 -24.62 11.80
C VAL A 70 -24.85 -25.59 11.23
N GLU A 71 -25.41 -25.24 10.07
CA GLU A 71 -26.36 -26.07 9.35
C GLU A 71 -25.78 -26.45 7.99
N ALA A 72 -25.72 -27.75 7.74
CA ALA A 72 -25.34 -28.31 6.46
C ALA A 72 -26.27 -29.50 6.19
N ARG A 73 -26.87 -29.53 5.00
CA ARG A 73 -27.80 -30.58 4.63
C ARG A 73 -27.09 -31.65 3.81
N SER A 74 -27.45 -32.91 4.02
CA SER A 74 -26.85 -34.04 3.28
C SER A 74 -27.24 -34.07 1.81
N ASP A 75 -28.35 -33.44 1.44
CA ASP A 75 -28.82 -33.32 0.05
C ASP A 75 -28.22 -32.11 -0.70
N GLU A 76 -27.53 -31.21 0.00
CA GLU A 76 -26.78 -30.08 -0.56
C GLU A 76 -25.31 -30.12 -0.06
N PRO A 77 -24.50 -31.10 -0.52
CA PRO A 77 -23.17 -31.36 0.04
C PRO A 77 -22.18 -30.21 -0.11
N GLU A 78 -22.46 -29.24 -0.97
CA GLU A 78 -21.63 -28.06 -1.23
C GLU A 78 -22.05 -26.83 -0.40
N ARG A 79 -23.12 -26.92 0.39
CA ARG A 79 -23.66 -25.77 1.12
C ARG A 79 -23.60 -25.93 2.64
N LEU A 80 -22.85 -25.00 3.23
CA LEU A 80 -22.81 -24.76 4.66
C LEU A 80 -23.43 -23.39 4.93
N SER A 81 -24.30 -23.34 5.94
CA SER A 81 -24.96 -22.13 6.39
C SER A 81 -24.88 -22.03 7.91
N LEU A 82 -25.14 -20.84 8.44
CA LEU A 82 -25.04 -20.55 9.85
C LEU A 82 -26.35 -19.94 10.35
N MET A 83 -26.88 -20.50 11.42
CA MET A 83 -27.99 -19.95 12.17
C MET A 83 -27.46 -19.14 13.33
N MET A 84 -27.82 -17.87 13.35
CA MET A 84 -27.33 -16.93 14.34
C MET A 84 -28.39 -16.71 15.41
N PRO A 85 -28.00 -16.38 16.65
CA PRO A 85 -28.95 -16.09 17.71
C PRO A 85 -29.91 -14.96 17.31
N GLY A 86 -31.21 -15.27 17.30
CA GLY A 86 -32.28 -14.33 17.00
C GLY A 86 -32.63 -14.16 15.51
N ASP A 87 -31.95 -14.87 14.60
CA ASP A 87 -32.33 -14.84 13.18
C ASP A 87 -33.26 -15.99 12.82
N ASP A 88 -34.27 -15.67 12.00
CA ASP A 88 -35.19 -16.66 11.44
C ASP A 88 -34.64 -17.32 10.16
N ALA A 89 -33.62 -16.72 9.53
CA ALA A 89 -33.07 -17.16 8.26
C ALA A 89 -31.58 -17.52 8.37
N PRO A 90 -31.12 -18.59 7.71
CA PRO A 90 -29.73 -18.98 7.69
C PRO A 90 -28.88 -18.00 6.87
N ILE A 91 -27.61 -17.86 7.26
CA ILE A 91 -26.63 -16.97 6.64
C ILE A 91 -25.49 -17.79 6.06
N ALA A 92 -25.12 -17.53 4.81
CA ALA A 92 -23.98 -18.19 4.19
C ALA A 92 -22.66 -17.50 4.61
N PRO A 93 -21.66 -18.21 5.14
CA PRO A 93 -20.34 -17.63 5.34
C PRO A 93 -19.60 -17.49 4.01
N THR A 94 -18.93 -16.35 3.83
CA THR A 94 -17.90 -16.23 2.79
C THR A 94 -16.73 -17.17 3.08
N ASN A 95 -15.90 -17.43 2.08
CA ASN A 95 -14.63 -18.15 2.28
C ASN A 95 -13.75 -17.49 3.36
N TRP A 96 -13.82 -16.16 3.48
CA TRP A 96 -13.08 -15.39 4.48
C TRP A 96 -13.63 -15.61 5.89
N SER A 97 -14.93 -15.37 6.11
CA SER A 97 -15.55 -15.53 7.43
C SER A 97 -15.55 -16.98 7.90
N PHE A 98 -15.67 -17.96 7.00
CA PHE A 98 -15.48 -19.37 7.32
C PHE A 98 -14.07 -19.63 7.85
N GLY A 99 -13.05 -19.04 7.20
CA GLY A 99 -11.67 -19.08 7.68
C GLY A 99 -11.52 -18.48 9.07
N GLN A 100 -12.17 -17.33 9.34
CA GLN A 100 -12.14 -16.69 10.65
C GLN A 100 -12.80 -17.55 11.74
N LEU A 101 -13.94 -18.20 11.45
CA LEU A 101 -14.58 -19.14 12.36
C LEU A 101 -13.69 -20.35 12.64
N CYS A 102 -13.01 -20.89 11.63
CA CYS A 102 -12.06 -21.99 11.81
C CYS A 102 -10.88 -21.55 12.68
N SER A 103 -10.29 -20.38 12.42
CA SER A 103 -9.19 -19.83 13.22
C SER A 103 -9.57 -19.62 14.68
N LEU A 104 -10.80 -19.15 14.95
CA LEU A 104 -11.32 -18.96 16.30
C LEU A 104 -11.27 -20.26 17.11
N VAL A 105 -11.62 -21.39 16.50
CA VAL A 105 -11.69 -22.70 17.16
C VAL A 105 -10.44 -23.56 16.97
N GLY A 106 -9.38 -23.01 16.36
CA GLY A 106 -8.14 -23.72 16.07
C GLY A 106 -8.23 -24.79 14.97
N ALA A 107 -9.27 -24.74 14.12
CA ALA A 107 -9.49 -25.71 13.05
C ALA A 107 -8.75 -25.33 11.74
N PRO A 108 -8.23 -26.32 10.98
CA PRO A 108 -7.54 -26.08 9.72
C PRO A 108 -8.53 -25.75 8.58
N ALA A 109 -8.75 -24.46 8.33
CA ALA A 109 -9.71 -23.97 7.33
C ALA A 109 -9.51 -24.57 5.92
N ALA A 110 -8.25 -24.71 5.48
CA ALA A 110 -7.95 -25.25 4.15
C ALA A 110 -8.41 -26.70 3.97
N TYR A 111 -8.27 -27.52 5.02
CA TYR A 111 -8.75 -28.90 5.02
C TYR A 111 -10.28 -28.95 5.07
N LEU A 112 -10.92 -28.17 5.96
CA LEU A 112 -12.38 -28.18 6.08
C LEU A 112 -13.10 -27.71 4.81
N ARG A 113 -12.51 -26.79 4.02
CA ARG A 113 -13.05 -26.37 2.71
C ARG A 113 -13.08 -27.49 1.66
N GLN A 114 -12.31 -28.56 1.83
CA GLN A 114 -12.26 -29.70 0.91
C GLN A 114 -13.24 -30.81 1.31
N LEU A 115 -13.84 -30.72 2.50
CA LEU A 115 -14.79 -31.70 2.98
C LEU A 115 -16.20 -31.37 2.48
N PRO A 116 -17.07 -32.38 2.31
CA PRO A 116 -18.51 -32.17 2.21
C PRO A 116 -19.02 -31.28 3.36
N ALA A 117 -19.96 -30.39 3.06
CA ALA A 117 -20.47 -29.39 3.99
C ALA A 117 -20.94 -29.98 5.33
N ALA A 118 -21.54 -31.18 5.31
CA ALA A 118 -21.94 -31.88 6.53
C ALA A 118 -20.76 -32.20 7.47
N LEU A 119 -19.65 -32.70 6.91
CA LEU A 119 -18.44 -33.01 7.70
C LEU A 119 -17.73 -31.73 8.15
N ALA A 120 -17.61 -30.74 7.27
CA ALA A 120 -17.07 -29.43 7.62
C ALA A 120 -17.89 -28.79 8.75
N GLY A 121 -19.22 -28.89 8.65
CA GLY A 121 -20.17 -28.33 9.60
C GLY A 121 -20.11 -28.99 10.98
N ILE A 122 -20.05 -30.32 11.04
CA ILE A 122 -19.90 -31.06 12.32
C ILE A 122 -18.59 -30.68 13.01
N ASN A 123 -17.48 -30.65 12.27
CA ASN A 123 -16.17 -30.28 12.82
C ASN A 123 -16.16 -28.83 13.35
N LEU A 124 -16.72 -27.90 12.56
CA LEU A 124 -16.80 -26.50 12.97
C LEU A 124 -17.73 -26.31 14.17
N GLN A 125 -18.88 -26.97 14.19
CA GLN A 125 -19.85 -26.91 15.29
C GLN A 125 -19.25 -27.46 16.59
N HIS A 126 -18.51 -28.56 16.52
CA HIS A 126 -17.81 -29.13 17.66
C HIS A 126 -16.79 -28.14 18.23
N GLY A 127 -16.02 -27.49 17.36
CA GLY A 127 -15.09 -26.42 17.75
C GLY A 127 -15.78 -25.27 18.45
N LEU A 128 -16.88 -24.76 17.89
CA LEU A 128 -17.62 -23.61 18.44
C LEU A 128 -18.22 -23.90 19.83
N ILE A 129 -18.72 -25.11 20.07
CA ILE A 129 -19.28 -25.51 21.37
C ILE A 129 -18.17 -25.75 22.41
N SER A 130 -17.07 -26.38 22.00
CA SER A 130 -15.97 -26.76 22.89
C SER A 130 -15.05 -25.59 23.26
N HIS A 131 -15.04 -24.53 22.45
CA HIS A 131 -14.27 -23.33 22.71
C HIS A 131 -14.85 -22.54 23.91
N SER A 132 -14.00 -21.80 24.63
CA SER A 132 -14.48 -20.81 25.60
C SER A 132 -15.41 -19.87 24.85
N GLY A 133 -16.65 -19.67 25.30
CA GLY A 133 -17.68 -18.91 24.59
C GLY A 133 -17.32 -17.42 24.46
N GLU A 134 -16.35 -17.12 23.61
CA GLU A 134 -15.87 -15.77 23.36
C GLU A 134 -16.94 -14.99 22.60
N HIS A 135 -17.07 -13.71 22.93
CA HIS A 135 -17.92 -12.82 22.17
C HIS A 135 -17.25 -12.50 20.84
N VAL A 136 -17.96 -12.71 19.73
CA VAL A 136 -17.50 -12.36 18.39
C VAL A 136 -18.40 -11.29 17.79
N LYS A 137 -17.78 -10.34 17.10
CA LYS A 137 -18.47 -9.32 16.31
C LYS A 137 -18.59 -9.79 14.88
N LEU A 138 -19.84 -9.99 14.47
CA LEU A 138 -20.23 -10.41 13.13
C LEU A 138 -20.46 -9.19 12.25
N LEU A 139 -20.08 -9.30 10.99
CA LEU A 139 -20.45 -8.38 9.92
C LEU A 139 -21.23 -9.16 8.87
N GLN A 140 -22.47 -8.77 8.64
CA GLN A 140 -23.35 -9.39 7.66
C GLN A 140 -23.76 -8.37 6.61
N THR A 141 -24.08 -8.86 5.42
CA THR A 141 -24.67 -8.05 4.34
C THR A 141 -25.87 -8.78 3.78
N SER A 142 -26.90 -8.02 3.38
CA SER A 142 -28.06 -8.54 2.67
C SER A 142 -28.10 -7.97 1.25
N ASP A 143 -27.92 -8.84 0.25
CA ASP A 143 -28.13 -8.51 -1.17
C ASP A 143 -28.76 -9.71 -1.87
N GLY A 144 -30.07 -9.87 -1.70
CA GLY A 144 -30.82 -11.05 -2.12
C GLY A 144 -30.63 -12.26 -1.20
N ARG A 145 -29.39 -12.61 -0.85
CA ARG A 145 -29.05 -13.60 0.19
C ARG A 145 -28.25 -12.96 1.30
N SER A 146 -28.50 -13.39 2.54
CA SER A 146 -27.72 -12.96 3.69
C SER A 146 -26.37 -13.66 3.71
N GLU A 147 -25.30 -12.87 3.72
CA GLU A 147 -23.93 -13.37 3.79
C GLU A 147 -23.22 -12.86 5.04
N LEU A 148 -22.45 -13.75 5.67
CA LEU A 148 -21.53 -13.40 6.74
C LEU A 148 -20.19 -13.05 6.11
N ARG A 149 -19.81 -11.78 6.20
CA ARG A 149 -18.57 -11.25 5.60
C ARG A 149 -17.39 -11.26 6.55
N ALA A 150 -17.64 -11.11 7.85
CA ALA A 150 -16.56 -11.16 8.83
C ALA A 150 -17.01 -11.70 10.19
N VAL A 151 -16.09 -12.38 10.86
CA VAL A 151 -16.13 -12.75 12.27
C VAL A 151 -14.86 -12.21 12.92
N THR A 152 -15.02 -11.21 13.77
CA THR A 152 -13.91 -10.47 14.39
C THR A 152 -14.06 -10.44 15.91
N GLY A 153 -13.01 -10.08 16.64
CA GLY A 153 -13.11 -9.87 18.09
C GLY A 153 -14.12 -8.77 18.46
N PRO A 154 -14.65 -8.77 19.69
CA PRO A 154 -15.71 -7.86 20.10
C PRO A 154 -15.21 -6.40 20.13
N ASP A 155 -13.93 -6.19 20.41
CA ASP A 155 -13.25 -4.90 20.41
C ASP A 155 -12.71 -4.47 19.04
N TYR A 156 -13.01 -5.23 17.97
CA TYR A 156 -12.60 -4.82 16.62
C TYR A 156 -13.28 -3.49 16.25
N GLY A 157 -12.48 -2.42 16.14
CA GLY A 157 -12.93 -1.10 15.73
C GLY A 157 -12.90 -1.02 14.22
N ARG A 158 -14.05 -1.29 13.61
CA ARG A 158 -14.23 -1.28 12.16
C ARG A 158 -14.17 0.16 11.67
N ILE A 159 -13.24 0.42 10.77
CA ILE A 159 -13.20 1.63 9.95
C ILE A 159 -13.71 1.19 8.60
N TRP A 160 -14.74 1.85 8.10
CA TRP A 160 -15.34 1.45 6.84
C TRP A 160 -14.50 1.92 5.67
N ASP A 161 -14.42 1.11 4.61
CA ASP A 161 -13.61 1.47 3.44
C ASP A 161 -14.07 2.81 2.83
N HIS A 162 -15.37 3.09 2.85
CA HIS A 162 -15.92 4.36 2.37
C HIS A 162 -15.49 5.58 3.21
N GLU A 163 -15.18 5.41 4.51
CA GLU A 163 -14.68 6.51 5.35
C GLU A 163 -13.25 6.89 4.94
N LEU A 164 -12.41 5.90 4.63
CA LEU A 164 -11.08 6.14 4.09
C LEU A 164 -11.17 6.83 2.71
N VAL A 165 -11.99 6.29 1.80
CA VAL A 165 -12.12 6.87 0.46
C VAL A 165 -12.67 8.30 0.54
N ALA A 166 -13.66 8.57 1.40
CA ALA A 166 -14.18 9.92 1.62
C ALA A 166 -13.11 10.89 2.17
N ALA A 167 -12.25 10.43 3.08
CA ALA A 167 -11.15 11.24 3.58
C ALA A 167 -10.15 11.61 2.47
N VAL A 168 -9.85 10.66 1.57
CA VAL A 168 -9.00 10.91 0.40
C VAL A 168 -9.67 11.86 -0.59
N MET A 169 -10.98 11.71 -0.85
CA MET A 169 -11.72 12.60 -1.76
C MET A 169 -11.71 14.06 -1.30
N LYS A 170 -11.61 14.35 0.01
CA LYS A 170 -11.48 15.74 0.51
C LYS A 170 -10.23 16.44 0.01
N ILE A 171 -9.14 15.70 -0.22
CA ILE A 171 -7.86 16.27 -0.68
C ILE A 171 -7.64 16.09 -2.18
N ALA A 172 -8.12 14.98 -2.75
CA ALA A 172 -7.81 14.56 -4.11
C ALA A 172 -8.98 14.74 -5.08
N GLY A 173 -10.16 15.10 -4.56
CA GLY A 173 -11.41 15.13 -5.31
C GLY A 173 -11.72 13.77 -5.92
N ASN A 174 -11.87 13.68 -7.24
CA ASN A 174 -12.20 12.42 -7.91
C ASN A 174 -10.96 11.58 -8.26
N GLY A 175 -9.75 12.08 -8.02
CA GLY A 175 -8.50 11.37 -8.32
C GLY A 175 -8.25 11.22 -9.82
N THR A 176 -8.92 12.01 -10.65
CA THR A 176 -8.78 11.99 -12.11
C THR A 176 -8.09 13.24 -12.65
N GLY A 177 -7.46 14.03 -11.77
CA GLY A 177 -6.77 15.29 -12.10
C GLY A 177 -7.67 16.52 -11.99
N ASP A 178 -8.80 16.40 -11.29
CA ASP A 178 -9.63 17.54 -10.87
C ASP A 178 -8.97 18.37 -9.76
N THR A 179 -8.08 17.75 -8.98
CA THR A 179 -7.09 18.40 -8.12
C THR A 179 -5.67 18.10 -8.62
N ARG A 180 -4.64 18.46 -7.85
CA ARG A 180 -3.26 18.03 -8.17
C ARG A 180 -3.05 16.51 -8.08
N TRP A 181 -3.92 15.82 -7.35
CA TRP A 181 -3.80 14.38 -7.13
C TRP A 181 -4.57 13.62 -8.19
N LYS A 182 -3.90 12.64 -8.80
CA LYS A 182 -4.52 11.78 -9.80
C LYS A 182 -3.94 10.38 -9.82
N VAL A 183 -4.66 9.46 -10.46
CA VAL A 183 -4.11 8.18 -10.91
C VAL A 183 -2.84 8.46 -11.74
N PRO A 184 -1.74 7.74 -11.49
CA PRO A 184 -0.43 8.06 -12.04
C PRO A 184 -0.35 7.91 -13.55
N GLY A 185 0.50 8.74 -14.15
CA GLY A 185 1.06 8.50 -15.48
C GLY A 185 1.96 7.26 -15.55
N VAL A 186 2.65 7.11 -16.68
CA VAL A 186 3.45 5.92 -16.99
C VAL A 186 4.82 6.30 -17.56
N LEU A 187 5.84 5.56 -17.15
CA LEU A 187 7.19 5.58 -17.71
C LEU A 187 7.24 4.91 -19.09
N ASP A 188 7.77 5.63 -20.06
CA ASP A 188 8.27 5.07 -21.31
C ASP A 188 9.74 4.64 -21.14
N TRP A 189 9.96 3.34 -21.18
CA TRP A 189 11.29 2.73 -21.05
C TRP A 189 12.22 3.04 -22.21
N SER A 190 11.67 3.24 -23.41
CA SER A 190 12.47 3.45 -24.62
C SER A 190 13.10 4.83 -24.64
N ALA A 191 12.36 5.83 -24.18
CA ALA A 191 12.79 7.22 -24.13
C ALA A 191 13.29 7.67 -22.74
N MET A 192 13.10 6.85 -21.71
CA MET A 192 13.32 7.20 -20.29
C MET A 192 12.59 8.50 -19.92
N THR A 193 11.34 8.61 -20.38
CA THR A 193 10.47 9.74 -20.10
C THR A 193 9.21 9.30 -19.37
N TYR A 194 8.83 10.04 -18.32
CA TYR A 194 7.59 9.84 -17.59
C TYR A 194 6.48 10.71 -18.19
N ASN A 195 5.44 10.07 -18.72
CA ASN A 195 4.26 10.76 -19.24
C ASN A 195 3.18 10.81 -18.13
N PRO A 196 2.90 11.98 -17.53
CA PRO A 196 1.82 12.13 -16.55
C PRO A 196 0.43 12.04 -17.18
N MET A 197 0.30 12.28 -18.49
CA MET A 197 -0.97 12.35 -19.23
C MET A 197 -1.31 11.01 -19.88
N VAL A 198 -1.68 10.04 -19.05
CA VAL A 198 -2.16 8.72 -19.50
C VAL A 198 -3.63 8.56 -19.13
N ASP A 199 -4.41 7.99 -20.04
CA ASP A 199 -5.82 7.70 -19.81
C ASP A 199 -6.01 6.70 -18.67
N ILE A 200 -7.05 6.93 -17.88
CA ILE A 200 -7.42 6.05 -16.76
C ILE A 200 -8.32 4.94 -17.31
N THR A 201 -7.78 3.73 -17.35
CA THR A 201 -8.46 2.51 -17.77
C THR A 201 -8.32 1.45 -16.68
N HIS A 202 -8.98 0.30 -16.84
CA HIS A 202 -8.79 -0.81 -15.90
C HIS A 202 -7.34 -1.33 -15.87
N ASP A 203 -6.53 -1.09 -16.90
CA ASP A 203 -5.12 -1.50 -16.92
C ASP A 203 -4.18 -0.45 -16.31
N THR A 204 -4.60 0.82 -16.27
CA THR A 204 -3.75 1.92 -15.81
C THR A 204 -4.12 2.45 -14.43
N THR A 205 -5.34 2.17 -13.97
CA THR A 205 -5.81 2.63 -12.65
C THR A 205 -5.01 2.02 -11.50
N THR A 206 -5.06 2.72 -10.38
CA THR A 206 -4.45 2.34 -9.11
C THR A 206 -5.44 2.45 -7.96
N LEU A 207 -6.74 2.36 -8.27
CA LEU A 207 -7.87 2.41 -7.35
C LEU A 207 -8.53 1.03 -7.30
N TYR A 208 -8.46 0.37 -6.16
CA TYR A 208 -8.86 -1.02 -6.02
C TYR A 208 -9.74 -1.24 -4.79
N ALA A 209 -10.76 -2.09 -4.93
CA ALA A 209 -11.48 -2.64 -3.79
C ALA A 209 -12.02 -4.04 -4.11
N SER A 210 -11.75 -4.99 -3.21
CA SER A 210 -12.37 -6.32 -3.20
C SER A 210 -13.48 -6.40 -2.17
N ASP A 211 -14.05 -7.59 -2.03
CA ASP A 211 -14.87 -8.00 -0.88
C ASP A 211 -14.13 -8.00 0.47
N ARG A 212 -12.82 -7.69 0.54
CA ARG A 212 -12.04 -7.77 1.79
C ARG A 212 -11.28 -6.51 2.15
N ASP A 213 -10.89 -5.71 1.17
CA ASP A 213 -10.07 -4.52 1.41
C ASP A 213 -10.25 -3.47 0.30
N VAL A 214 -9.74 -2.28 0.59
CA VAL A 214 -9.55 -1.20 -0.36
C VAL A 214 -8.08 -0.82 -0.40
N PHE A 215 -7.57 -0.51 -1.59
CA PHE A 215 -6.24 0.06 -1.81
C PHE A 215 -6.33 1.14 -2.88
N LEU A 216 -5.73 2.30 -2.63
CA LEU A 216 -5.62 3.35 -3.64
C LEU A 216 -4.25 4.00 -3.60
N PHE A 217 -3.71 4.35 -4.77
CA PHE A 217 -2.49 5.13 -4.93
C PHE A 217 -2.76 6.34 -5.83
N LEU A 218 -2.29 7.52 -5.44
CA LEU A 218 -2.38 8.76 -6.20
C LEU A 218 -1.02 9.47 -6.20
N VAL A 219 -0.81 10.29 -7.23
CA VAL A 219 0.41 11.06 -7.43
C VAL A 219 0.09 12.52 -7.81
N ASP A 220 0.98 13.42 -7.44
CA ASP A 220 1.08 14.79 -7.96
C ASP A 220 2.24 14.83 -8.97
N ASP A 221 1.99 14.30 -10.17
CA ASP A 221 2.98 14.19 -11.24
C ASP A 221 2.94 15.33 -12.27
N LEU A 222 2.06 16.31 -12.06
CA LEU A 222 1.97 17.53 -12.87
C LEU A 222 2.76 18.69 -12.28
N HIS A 223 3.24 18.55 -11.04
CA HIS A 223 4.05 19.56 -10.35
C HIS A 223 5.39 18.96 -9.90
N PRO A 224 6.33 18.72 -10.84
CA PRO A 224 7.62 18.14 -10.51
C PRO A 224 8.39 19.01 -9.51
N ILE A 225 9.13 18.33 -8.65
CA ILE A 225 10.05 18.91 -7.68
C ILE A 225 11.47 18.66 -8.22
N GLU A 226 12.20 19.73 -8.49
CA GLU A 226 13.62 19.65 -8.82
C GLU A 226 14.46 19.63 -7.55
N ALA A 227 15.21 18.55 -7.33
CA ALA A 227 16.10 18.37 -6.18
C ALA A 227 17.55 18.12 -6.62
N GLY A 228 18.08 19.04 -7.41
CA GLY A 228 19.46 19.03 -7.89
C GLY A 228 19.59 18.74 -9.38
N ARG A 229 20.79 18.30 -9.78
CA ARG A 229 21.13 17.97 -11.17
C ARG A 229 21.62 16.53 -11.27
N LEU A 230 21.29 15.90 -12.38
CA LEU A 230 21.85 14.61 -12.79
C LEU A 230 23.27 14.79 -13.37
N PRO A 231 24.08 13.72 -13.50
CA PRO A 231 25.43 13.79 -14.08
C PRO A 231 25.47 14.35 -15.50
N ASN A 232 24.39 14.17 -16.26
CA ASN A 232 24.22 14.70 -17.62
C ASN A 232 23.82 16.20 -17.64
N GLY A 233 23.66 16.85 -16.48
CA GLY A 233 23.28 18.25 -16.35
C GLY A 233 21.77 18.52 -16.36
N GLU A 234 20.92 17.50 -16.56
CA GLU A 234 19.47 17.65 -16.52
C GLU A 234 18.95 17.83 -15.08
N SER A 235 17.73 18.35 -14.92
CA SER A 235 17.06 18.49 -13.61
C SER A 235 16.81 17.14 -12.97
N ASP A 236 17.11 17.02 -11.68
CA ASP A 236 16.81 15.83 -10.90
C ASP A 236 15.37 15.87 -10.38
N LEU A 237 14.43 15.23 -11.10
CA LEU A 237 12.99 15.38 -10.86
C LEU A 237 12.40 14.32 -9.92
N TYR A 238 11.51 14.77 -9.05
CA TYR A 238 10.71 13.98 -8.12
C TYR A 238 9.25 14.42 -8.15
N PHE A 239 8.35 13.50 -7.84
CA PHE A 239 6.91 13.69 -7.72
C PHE A 239 6.47 13.30 -6.32
N ARG A 240 5.32 13.80 -5.85
CA ARG A 240 4.73 13.35 -4.57
C ARG A 240 3.82 12.17 -4.84
N GLY A 241 3.94 11.11 -4.06
CA GLY A 241 3.03 9.98 -4.09
C GLY A 241 2.53 9.64 -2.71
N PHE A 242 1.29 9.14 -2.65
CA PHE A 242 0.81 8.46 -1.46
C PHE A 242 -0.11 7.31 -1.84
N TYR A 243 -0.13 6.26 -1.02
CA TYR A 243 -1.16 5.23 -1.10
C TYR A 243 -1.76 4.97 0.28
N THR A 244 -3.01 4.51 0.26
CA THR A 244 -3.75 4.15 1.47
C THR A 244 -4.41 2.80 1.30
N TRP A 245 -4.58 2.06 2.40
CA TRP A 245 -5.30 0.81 2.41
C TRP A 245 -6.12 0.67 3.68
N ASN A 246 -7.18 -0.11 3.59
CA ASN A 246 -8.00 -0.47 4.74
C ASN A 246 -8.66 -1.82 4.49
N SER A 247 -9.09 -2.48 5.56
CA SER A 247 -9.94 -3.65 5.46
C SER A 247 -11.01 -3.60 6.54
N GLU A 248 -12.25 -3.44 6.11
CA GLU A 248 -13.39 -3.54 7.00
C GLU A 248 -13.71 -4.97 7.47
N VAL A 249 -12.97 -6.03 7.08
CA VAL A 249 -13.24 -7.43 7.49
C VAL A 249 -12.11 -8.10 8.27
N GLY A 250 -11.08 -7.33 8.63
CA GLY A 250 -9.90 -7.82 9.35
C GLY A 250 -8.86 -8.57 8.51
N SER A 251 -8.84 -8.38 7.19
CA SER A 251 -7.82 -8.94 6.29
C SER A 251 -6.51 -8.15 6.30
N LYS A 252 -6.58 -6.83 6.58
CA LYS A 252 -5.44 -5.91 6.68
C LYS A 252 -5.72 -4.89 7.79
N SER A 253 -4.67 -4.17 8.20
CA SER A 253 -4.82 -2.95 9.00
C SER A 253 -5.24 -1.77 8.11
N LEU A 254 -5.56 -0.64 8.74
CA LEU A 254 -5.58 0.64 8.02
C LEU A 254 -4.16 1.18 7.92
N GLY A 255 -3.80 1.78 6.79
CA GLY A 255 -2.56 2.53 6.73
C GLY A 255 -2.48 3.51 5.58
N ILE A 256 -1.50 4.40 5.70
CA ILE A 256 -1.17 5.46 4.75
C ILE A 256 0.34 5.46 4.60
N ALA A 257 0.82 5.50 3.36
CA ALA A 257 2.22 5.73 3.04
C ALA A 257 2.36 6.96 2.16
N THR A 258 3.32 7.83 2.48
CA THR A 258 3.66 9.05 1.73
C THR A 258 5.13 9.03 1.36
N PHE A 259 5.48 9.48 0.17
CA PHE A 259 6.84 9.41 -0.34
C PHE A 259 7.03 10.35 -1.53
N TYR A 260 8.30 10.56 -1.89
CA TYR A 260 8.66 11.09 -3.21
C TYR A 260 9.05 9.93 -4.13
N LEU A 261 8.78 10.07 -5.42
CA LEU A 261 9.16 9.07 -6.43
C LEU A 261 9.56 9.75 -7.73
N ARG A 262 10.25 9.01 -8.61
CA ARG A 262 10.69 9.52 -9.92
C ARG A 262 9.81 9.07 -11.06
N ALA A 263 9.24 7.87 -10.98
CA ALA A 263 8.38 7.35 -12.03
C ALA A 263 7.51 6.19 -11.55
N VAL A 264 6.46 5.92 -12.32
CA VAL A 264 5.62 4.73 -12.20
C VAL A 264 5.65 4.01 -13.54
N CYS A 265 5.94 2.71 -13.60
CA CYS A 265 5.96 1.98 -14.87
C CYS A 265 4.59 1.35 -15.22
N GLN A 266 4.47 0.72 -16.39
CA GLN A 266 3.23 0.09 -16.88
C GLN A 266 2.64 -0.90 -15.87
N ASN A 267 3.50 -1.67 -15.18
CA ASN A 267 3.12 -2.66 -14.17
C ASN A 267 2.86 -2.01 -12.79
N ARG A 268 2.73 -0.68 -12.72
CA ARG A 268 2.51 0.12 -11.50
C ARG A 268 3.61 -0.02 -10.44
N ASN A 269 4.82 -0.41 -10.82
CA ASN A 269 5.98 -0.38 -9.91
C ASN A 269 6.45 1.06 -9.72
N LEU A 270 6.80 1.43 -8.48
CA LEU A 270 7.26 2.76 -8.13
C LEU A 270 8.78 2.81 -8.16
N TRP A 271 9.34 3.74 -8.92
CA TRP A 271 10.77 3.89 -9.15
C TRP A 271 11.33 5.14 -8.49
N GLY A 272 12.52 5.01 -7.92
CA GLY A 272 13.23 6.08 -7.25
C GLY A 272 12.49 6.67 -6.08
N VAL A 273 11.90 5.79 -5.26
CA VAL A 273 11.19 6.17 -4.05
C VAL A 273 12.18 6.66 -3.00
N GLU A 274 11.89 7.83 -2.43
CA GLU A 274 12.66 8.52 -1.40
C GLU A 274 11.74 9.05 -0.29
N ASN A 275 12.29 9.20 0.92
CA ASN A 275 11.56 9.69 2.11
C ASN A 275 10.23 8.95 2.35
N PHE A 276 10.30 7.62 2.35
CA PHE A 276 9.13 6.77 2.58
C PHE A 276 8.70 6.79 4.05
N GLN A 277 7.50 7.29 4.30
CA GLN A 277 6.88 7.38 5.62
C GLN A 277 5.57 6.60 5.63
N GLU A 278 5.39 5.74 6.63
CA GLU A 278 4.21 4.89 6.76
C GLU A 278 3.60 5.01 8.15
N ILE A 279 2.27 5.15 8.20
CA ILE A 279 1.46 5.07 9.40
C ILE A 279 0.55 3.85 9.28
N ASN A 280 0.58 2.98 10.29
CA ASN A 280 -0.22 1.76 10.33
C ASN A 280 -1.08 1.73 11.60
N ILE A 281 -2.40 1.68 11.43
CA ILE A 281 -3.39 1.72 12.49
C ILE A 281 -4.09 0.36 12.58
N ARG A 282 -3.89 -0.32 13.72
CA ARG A 282 -4.62 -1.55 14.04
C ARG A 282 -6.10 -1.25 14.33
N HIS A 283 -6.98 -2.14 13.89
CA HIS A 283 -8.42 -2.12 14.13
C HIS A 283 -8.82 -2.47 15.58
N SER A 284 -8.36 -1.67 16.55
CA SER A 284 -8.81 -1.74 17.94
C SER A 284 -10.01 -0.83 18.19
N LYS A 285 -10.62 -0.92 19.38
CA LYS A 285 -11.81 -0.15 19.78
C LYS A 285 -11.77 1.35 19.45
N PHE A 286 -10.60 1.97 19.50
CA PHE A 286 -10.38 3.40 19.24
C PHE A 286 -9.79 3.69 17.84
N ALA A 287 -9.78 2.72 16.92
CA ALA A 287 -9.15 2.85 15.62
C ALA A 287 -9.76 3.99 14.79
N ALA A 288 -11.09 4.13 14.77
CA ALA A 288 -11.75 5.23 14.07
C ALA A 288 -11.33 6.61 14.60
N ASN A 289 -11.16 6.73 15.92
CA ASN A 289 -10.69 7.96 16.55
C ASN A 289 -9.25 8.29 16.15
N ARG A 290 -8.35 7.29 16.19
CA ARG A 290 -6.96 7.45 15.71
C ARG A 290 -6.90 7.81 14.22
N PHE A 291 -7.71 7.19 13.38
CA PHE A 291 -7.78 7.52 11.97
C PHE A 291 -8.15 8.99 11.74
N ALA A 292 -9.18 9.47 12.45
CA ALA A 292 -9.64 10.85 12.34
C ALA A 292 -8.61 11.89 12.83
N HIS A 293 -7.80 11.56 13.84
CA HIS A 293 -6.86 12.51 14.46
C HIS A 293 -5.41 12.38 13.96
N GLU A 294 -5.01 11.21 13.47
CA GLU A 294 -3.63 10.94 13.04
C GLU A 294 -3.54 10.84 11.50
N ALA A 295 -4.31 9.94 10.90
CA ALA A 295 -4.10 9.56 9.51
C ALA A 295 -4.65 10.59 8.50
N ALA A 296 -5.89 11.04 8.70
CA ALA A 296 -6.50 12.04 7.81
C ALA A 296 -5.75 13.39 7.86
N PRO A 297 -5.38 13.92 9.05
CA PRO A 297 -4.56 15.14 9.12
C PRO A 297 -3.14 14.95 8.56
N ALA A 298 -2.51 13.78 8.75
CA ALA A 298 -1.19 13.53 8.17
C ALA A 298 -1.21 13.56 6.63
N LEU A 299 -2.27 13.01 6.03
CA LEU A 299 -2.47 13.03 4.59
C LEU A 299 -2.70 14.46 4.06
N GLU A 300 -3.52 15.25 4.76
CA GLU A 300 -3.75 16.66 4.42
C GLU A 300 -2.48 17.49 4.58
N HIS A 301 -1.74 17.28 5.68
CA HIS A 301 -0.46 17.95 5.93
C HIS A 301 0.54 17.63 4.83
N PHE A 302 0.73 16.35 4.48
CA PHE A 302 1.62 15.96 3.38
C PHE A 302 1.20 16.64 2.06
N ALA A 303 -0.09 16.67 1.76
CA ALA A 303 -0.58 17.29 0.52
C ALA A 303 -0.37 18.80 0.43
N GLN A 304 -0.37 19.50 1.57
CA GLN A 304 -0.15 20.94 1.65
C GLN A 304 1.30 21.32 1.98
N SER A 305 2.13 20.34 2.39
CA SER A 305 3.50 20.58 2.84
C SER A 305 4.40 21.09 1.71
N SER A 306 5.30 22.01 2.10
CA SER A 306 6.36 22.47 1.21
C SER A 306 7.40 21.35 1.00
N PRO A 307 7.88 21.13 -0.23
CA PRO A 307 8.96 20.16 -0.48
C PRO A 307 10.33 20.66 -0.02
N ARG A 308 10.42 21.88 0.56
CA ARG A 308 11.70 22.51 0.93
C ARG A 308 12.54 21.63 1.84
N SER A 309 11.98 21.03 2.88
CA SER A 309 12.75 20.15 3.77
C SER A 309 13.36 18.96 3.02
N PHE A 310 12.63 18.41 2.04
CA PHE A 310 13.15 17.36 1.16
C PHE A 310 14.26 17.89 0.25
N ILE A 311 14.05 19.02 -0.44
CA ILE A 311 15.06 19.65 -1.31
C ILE A 311 16.33 19.99 -0.53
N ASP A 312 16.18 20.62 0.63
CA ASP A 312 17.27 21.02 1.51
C ASP A 312 18.03 19.78 2.03
N GLY A 313 17.32 18.70 2.38
CA GLY A 313 17.92 17.42 2.77
C GLY A 313 18.74 16.78 1.66
N ILE A 314 18.20 16.72 0.43
CA ILE A 314 18.94 16.23 -0.75
C ILE A 314 20.18 17.11 -1.00
N ALA A 315 20.03 18.44 -0.93
CA ALA A 315 21.13 19.38 -1.13
C ALA A 315 22.22 19.24 -0.06
N ALA A 316 21.84 19.07 1.21
CA ALA A 316 22.76 18.81 2.32
C ALA A 316 23.50 17.49 2.12
N ALA A 317 22.81 16.41 1.73
CA ALA A 317 23.43 15.12 1.46
C ALA A 317 24.43 15.17 0.29
N ARG A 318 24.11 15.92 -0.77
CA ARG A 318 25.00 16.12 -1.93
C ARG A 318 26.23 16.97 -1.61
N THR A 319 26.12 17.94 -0.71
CA THR A 319 27.24 18.84 -0.33
C THR A 319 28.09 18.29 0.81
N LYS A 320 27.58 17.34 1.60
CA LYS A 320 28.30 16.71 2.72
C LYS A 320 29.34 15.71 2.21
N ILE A 321 30.54 16.19 1.91
CA ILE A 321 31.70 15.39 1.52
C ILE A 321 32.23 14.61 2.73
N VAL A 322 32.22 13.28 2.65
CA VAL A 322 32.69 12.36 3.70
C VAL A 322 33.92 11.55 3.29
N ALA A 323 34.29 11.58 2.01
CA ALA A 323 35.51 10.94 1.51
C ALA A 323 36.14 11.77 0.39
N ARG A 324 37.46 12.01 0.44
CA ARG A 324 38.19 12.74 -0.61
C ARG A 324 39.17 11.81 -1.35
N LYS A 325 39.73 10.82 -0.67
CA LYS A 325 40.67 9.83 -1.21
C LYS A 325 40.14 8.41 -1.05
N ASP A 326 40.75 7.45 -1.74
CA ASP A 326 40.28 6.05 -1.77
C ASP A 326 40.24 5.40 -0.38
N GLU A 327 41.25 5.68 0.44
CA GLU A 327 41.32 5.22 1.84
C GLU A 327 40.15 5.71 2.68
N ASP A 328 39.70 6.96 2.46
CA ASP A 328 38.54 7.53 3.16
C ASP A 328 37.25 6.79 2.77
N ARG A 329 37.11 6.43 1.49
CA ARG A 329 35.91 5.74 0.95
C ARG A 329 35.76 4.37 1.56
N GLU A 330 36.86 3.61 1.61
CA GLU A 330 36.87 2.32 2.27
C GLU A 330 36.57 2.47 3.76
N THR A 331 37.28 3.37 4.44
CA THR A 331 37.13 3.58 5.89
C THR A 331 35.69 3.96 6.26
N PHE A 332 35.06 4.84 5.47
CA PHE A 332 33.68 5.26 5.68
C PHE A 332 32.70 4.09 5.60
N LEU A 333 32.71 3.32 4.51
CA LEU A 333 31.81 2.17 4.34
C LEU A 333 32.10 1.06 5.36
N ARG A 334 33.37 0.83 5.73
CA ARG A 334 33.72 -0.14 6.77
C ARG A 334 33.17 0.26 8.13
N LYS A 335 33.19 1.55 8.47
CA LYS A 335 32.58 2.08 9.71
C LYS A 335 31.05 1.93 9.72
N GLU A 336 30.42 1.99 8.56
CA GLU A 336 28.98 1.75 8.38
C GLU A 336 28.61 0.25 8.35
N GLY A 337 29.58 -0.64 8.60
CA GLY A 337 29.35 -2.08 8.77
C GLY A 337 29.31 -2.88 7.47
N PHE A 338 29.82 -2.33 6.36
CA PHE A 338 29.93 -3.06 5.10
C PHE A 338 31.17 -3.98 5.07
N SER A 339 31.06 -5.15 4.44
CA SER A 339 32.21 -6.03 4.19
C SER A 339 33.21 -5.40 3.21
N LYS A 340 34.46 -5.90 3.15
CA LYS A 340 35.46 -5.42 2.17
C LYS A 340 34.98 -5.63 0.73
N ALA A 341 34.35 -6.77 0.46
CA ALA A 341 33.78 -7.09 -0.85
C ALA A 341 32.63 -6.14 -1.23
N GLU A 342 31.71 -5.87 -0.29
CA GLU A 342 30.62 -4.91 -0.52
C GLU A 342 31.12 -3.48 -0.71
N THR A 343 32.13 -3.09 0.07
CA THR A 343 32.77 -1.77 -0.03
C THR A 343 33.32 -1.54 -1.44
N GLY A 344 34.12 -2.48 -1.95
CA GLY A 344 34.66 -2.41 -3.30
C GLY A 344 33.56 -2.41 -4.37
N LYS A 345 32.51 -3.22 -4.19
CA LYS A 345 31.36 -3.25 -5.11
C LYS A 345 30.62 -1.91 -5.14
N ILE A 346 30.33 -1.32 -3.99
CA ILE A 346 29.63 -0.03 -3.88
C ILE A 346 30.44 1.07 -4.58
N ILE A 347 31.74 1.18 -4.29
CA ILE A 347 32.61 2.20 -4.89
C ILE A 347 32.67 2.03 -6.42
N ALA A 348 32.84 0.80 -6.90
CA ALA A 348 32.87 0.49 -8.33
C ALA A 348 31.53 0.79 -9.01
N THR A 349 30.40 0.49 -8.36
CA THR A 349 29.07 0.81 -8.87
C THR A 349 28.86 2.31 -9.00
N VAL A 350 29.25 3.11 -8.00
CA VAL A 350 29.17 4.58 -8.10
C VAL A 350 30.04 5.09 -9.23
N LEU A 351 31.29 4.63 -9.35
CA LEU A 351 32.17 5.04 -10.44
C LEU A 351 31.58 4.72 -11.83
N ALA A 352 30.95 3.55 -11.97
CA ALA A 352 30.34 3.12 -13.22
C ALA A 352 29.05 3.89 -13.56
N GLU A 353 28.20 4.19 -12.58
CA GLU A 353 26.91 4.85 -12.80
C GLU A 353 27.01 6.40 -12.80
N GLU A 354 27.89 6.98 -11.97
CA GLU A 354 28.05 8.43 -11.81
C GLU A 354 29.22 9.02 -12.63
N GLY A 355 30.13 8.17 -13.11
CA GLY A 355 31.34 8.62 -13.82
C GLY A 355 32.42 9.23 -12.91
N HIS A 356 32.23 9.20 -11.60
CA HIS A 356 33.21 9.65 -10.60
C HIS A 356 33.15 8.77 -9.34
N PRO A 357 34.24 8.67 -8.56
CA PRO A 357 34.21 7.91 -7.31
C PRO A 357 33.34 8.63 -6.25
N PRO A 358 32.76 7.89 -5.29
CA PRO A 358 31.89 8.48 -4.27
C PRO A 358 32.65 9.46 -3.39
N ALA A 359 32.06 10.61 -3.11
CA ALA A 359 32.65 11.62 -2.23
C ALA A 359 31.66 12.15 -1.19
N SER A 360 30.40 12.35 -1.59
CA SER A 360 29.33 12.86 -0.74
C SER A 360 28.52 11.73 -0.08
N VAL A 361 27.78 12.06 0.99
CA VAL A 361 26.81 11.11 1.57
C VAL A 361 25.82 10.63 0.51
N TYR A 362 25.36 11.52 -0.36
CA TYR A 362 24.45 11.17 -1.45
C TYR A 362 25.05 10.11 -2.38
N ASP A 363 26.31 10.24 -2.80
CA ASP A 363 26.97 9.26 -3.69
C ASP A 363 27.02 7.87 -3.06
N PHE A 364 27.34 7.80 -1.76
CA PHE A 364 27.34 6.52 -1.04
C PHE A 364 25.95 5.93 -0.92
N VAL A 365 24.93 6.74 -0.63
CA VAL A 365 23.53 6.28 -0.57
C VAL A 365 23.10 5.71 -1.92
N GLN A 366 23.37 6.43 -3.03
CA GLN A 366 23.05 5.94 -4.37
C GLN A 366 23.76 4.62 -4.67
N GLY A 367 25.06 4.52 -4.40
CA GLY A 367 25.83 3.28 -4.57
C GLY A 367 25.29 2.10 -3.77
N ILE A 368 24.91 2.31 -2.50
CA ILE A 368 24.33 1.26 -1.66
C ILE A 368 22.98 0.80 -2.23
N THR A 369 22.11 1.74 -2.59
CA THR A 369 20.80 1.40 -3.19
C THR A 369 20.95 0.70 -4.55
N ALA A 370 21.95 1.07 -5.35
CA ALA A 370 22.29 0.41 -6.60
C ALA A 370 22.71 -1.04 -6.39
N VAL A 371 23.59 -1.29 -5.43
CA VAL A 371 23.98 -2.65 -5.08
C VAL A 371 22.79 -3.45 -4.53
N ALA A 372 21.91 -2.82 -3.74
CA ALA A 372 20.70 -3.46 -3.21
C ALA A 372 19.75 -3.96 -4.31
N ARG A 373 19.59 -3.20 -5.40
CA ARG A 373 18.80 -3.60 -6.58
C ARG A 373 19.28 -4.92 -7.21
N SER A 374 20.58 -5.20 -7.13
CA SER A 374 21.18 -6.42 -7.67
C SER A 374 21.11 -7.65 -6.75
N ARG A 375 20.57 -7.52 -5.52
CA ARG A 375 20.51 -8.63 -4.55
C ARG A 375 19.36 -9.57 -4.90
N PRO A 376 19.61 -10.89 -5.04
CA PRO A 376 18.55 -11.86 -5.35
C PRO A 376 17.65 -12.15 -4.14
N HIS A 377 18.18 -12.05 -2.92
CA HIS A 377 17.45 -12.36 -1.70
C HIS A 377 16.91 -11.10 -1.03
N GLN A 378 15.62 -11.15 -0.64
CA GLN A 378 14.89 -10.02 -0.07
C GLN A 378 15.54 -9.47 1.21
N ASP A 379 15.96 -10.35 2.12
CA ASP A 379 16.55 -9.93 3.40
C ASP A 379 17.85 -9.14 3.20
N GLY A 380 18.70 -9.61 2.29
CA GLY A 380 19.95 -8.93 1.93
C GLY A 380 19.71 -7.59 1.23
N ARG A 381 18.61 -7.43 0.49
CA ARG A 381 18.20 -6.14 -0.07
C ARG A 381 17.76 -5.17 1.02
N LEU A 382 16.90 -5.62 1.93
CA LEU A 382 16.36 -4.81 3.04
C LEU A 382 17.45 -4.31 4.00
N ASP A 383 18.48 -5.12 4.28
CA ASP A 383 19.62 -4.68 5.11
C ASP A 383 20.38 -3.50 4.48
N LEU A 384 20.67 -3.59 3.18
CA LEU A 384 21.37 -2.53 2.45
C LEU A 384 20.51 -1.26 2.36
N GLU A 385 19.23 -1.38 2.03
CA GLU A 385 18.29 -0.25 1.99
C GLU A 385 18.15 0.42 3.37
N SER A 386 18.14 -0.38 4.45
CA SER A 386 18.10 0.13 5.83
C SER A 386 19.37 0.92 6.20
N LYS A 387 20.55 0.47 5.77
CA LYS A 387 21.82 1.19 5.98
C LYS A 387 21.86 2.49 5.17
N ALA A 388 21.43 2.45 3.91
CA ALA A 388 21.32 3.64 3.05
C ALA A 388 20.37 4.68 3.67
N ARG A 389 19.21 4.25 4.16
CA ARG A 389 18.25 5.12 4.87
C ARG A 389 18.88 5.82 6.07
N LYS A 390 19.56 5.07 6.95
CA LYS A 390 20.24 5.64 8.13
C LYS A 390 21.35 6.63 7.76
N LEU A 391 22.01 6.45 6.62
CA LEU A 391 22.98 7.42 6.10
C LEU A 391 22.29 8.72 5.69
N MET A 392 21.19 8.61 4.95
CA MET A 392 20.43 9.77 4.49
C MET A 392 19.80 10.57 5.64
N GLU A 393 19.23 9.88 6.64
CA GLU A 393 18.63 10.48 7.85
C GLU A 393 19.65 11.22 8.74
N ARG A 394 20.96 10.95 8.61
CA ARG A 394 22.02 11.70 9.32
C ARG A 394 22.54 12.91 8.55
N ALA A 395 22.12 13.08 7.31
CA ALA A 395 22.55 14.16 6.43
C ALA A 395 21.44 15.19 6.18
N CYS A 396 20.18 14.75 6.20
CA CYS A 396 18.98 15.57 6.25
C CYS A 396 18.66 15.94 7.70
#